data_AF-A0A368KML6-F1
#
_entry.id   AF-A0A368KML6-F1
#
_cell.length_a   1.000
_cell.length_b   1.000
_cell.length_c   1.000
_cell.angle_alpha   90.00
_cell.angle_beta   90.00
_cell.angle_gamma   90.00
#
_symmetry.space_group_name_H-M   'P 1'
#
loop_
_entity.id
_entity.type
_entity.pdbx_description
1 polymer ?
#
loop_
_entity_poly.entity_id
_entity_poly.type
_entity_poly.pdbx_seq_one_letter_code
_entity_poly.pdbx_strand_id
1 'polypeptide(L)'
;MPWPYRHIILVAAADREAANAIAASIDPDDGSGTFGIPLSPTAAEPATHYGCSTASEFAMAEAMFEAQPVLSSVKWWRLEAASGQLIDSNTLHGLPGQRWTWSDALQAANLLPIVGEEP
;
A
#
# COMPACT_ATOMS: atom_id res chain seq x y z
N MET A 1 -9.67 18.57 4.24
CA MET A 1 -8.20 18.77 4.29
C MET A 1 -7.64 18.21 3.00
N PRO A 2 -6.70 18.86 2.29
CA PRO A 2 -6.17 18.21 1.10
C PRO A 2 -5.21 17.14 1.61
N TRP A 3 -5.63 15.88 1.59
CA TRP A 3 -4.72 14.74 1.66
C TRP A 3 -3.98 14.70 0.32
N PRO A 4 -2.77 15.27 0.19
CA PRO A 4 -2.14 15.50 -1.11
C PRO A 4 -1.66 14.19 -1.74
N TYR A 5 -1.62 13.10 -0.97
CA TYR A 5 -1.06 11.83 -1.39
C TYR A 5 -2.08 10.70 -1.33
N ARG A 6 -1.92 9.76 -2.26
CA ARG A 6 -2.45 8.41 -2.17
C ARG A 6 -1.28 7.45 -2.04
N HIS A 7 -1.39 6.44 -1.18
CA HIS A 7 -0.38 5.41 -1.00
C HIS A 7 -1.02 4.06 -1.30
N ILE A 8 -0.38 3.29 -2.17
CA ILE A 8 -0.68 1.87 -2.38
C ILE A 8 0.43 1.10 -1.72
N ILE A 9 0.12 0.23 -0.76
CA ILE A 9 1.12 -0.53 0.00
C ILE A 9 0.72 -2.00 0.01
N LEU A 10 1.67 -2.88 -0.29
CA LEU A 10 1.53 -4.32 -0.26
C LEU A 10 2.58 -4.91 0.68
N VAL A 11 2.18 -5.86 1.52
CA VAL A 11 3.03 -6.55 2.49
C VAL A 11 2.83 -8.07 2.38
N ALA A 12 3.86 -8.86 2.71
CA ALA A 12 3.69 -10.30 2.84
C ALA A 12 2.76 -10.66 4.00
N ALA A 13 2.10 -11.81 3.92
CA ALA A 13 1.20 -12.30 4.97
C ALA A 13 1.90 -12.41 6.34
N ALA A 14 3.18 -12.77 6.36
CA ALA A 14 3.99 -12.84 7.58
C ALA A 14 4.19 -11.47 8.26
N ASP A 15 4.15 -10.38 7.49
CA ASP A 15 4.40 -9.01 7.98
C ASP A 15 3.08 -8.28 8.32
N ARG A 16 1.92 -8.86 8.02
CA ARG A 16 0.61 -8.18 8.13
C ARG A 16 0.33 -7.64 9.53
N GLU A 17 0.61 -8.43 10.57
CA GLU A 17 0.35 -8.03 11.95
C GLU A 17 1.21 -6.82 12.35
N ALA A 18 2.51 -6.89 12.08
CA ALA A 18 3.43 -5.79 12.33
C ALA A 18 3.06 -4.54 11.52
N ALA A 19 2.69 -4.70 10.25
CA ALA A 19 2.28 -3.61 9.39
C ALA A 19 1.00 -2.91 9.89
N ASN A 20 0.01 -3.66 10.38
CA ASN A 20 -1.19 -3.09 11.02
C ASN A 20 -0.87 -2.39 12.35
N ALA A 21 0.05 -2.93 13.15
CA ALA A 21 0.48 -2.26 14.39
C ALA A 21 1.18 -0.92 14.12
N ILE A 22 2.01 -0.87 13.08
CA ILE A 22 2.63 0.37 12.59
C ILE A 22 1.55 1.34 12.09
N ALA A 23 0.62 0.88 11.24
CA ALA A 23 -0.45 1.73 10.72
C ALA A 23 -1.29 2.35 11.84
N ALA A 24 -1.65 1.57 12.86
CA ALA A 24 -2.38 2.05 14.04
C ALA A 24 -1.58 3.06 14.90
N SER A 25 -0.25 3.08 14.81
CA SER A 25 0.57 4.08 15.49
C SER A 25 0.71 5.40 14.70
N ILE A 26 0.49 5.35 13.38
CA ILE A 26 0.59 6.50 12.46
C ILE A 26 -0.76 7.19 12.33
N ASP A 27 -1.84 6.41 12.23
CA ASP A 27 -3.20 6.91 12.12
C ASP A 27 -3.87 6.98 13.51
N PRO A 28 -4.14 8.19 14.04
CA PRO A 28 -4.71 8.36 15.37
C PRO A 28 -6.21 8.01 15.44
N ASP A 29 -6.90 7.87 14.30
CA ASP A 29 -8.36 7.67 14.26
C ASP A 29 -8.74 6.18 14.32
N ASP A 30 -8.03 5.30 13.61
CA ASP A 30 -7.97 3.82 13.79
C ASP A 30 -7.22 3.18 12.58
N GLY A 31 -5.93 2.86 12.74
CA GLY A 31 -5.15 2.11 11.74
C GLY A 31 -5.22 0.59 11.87
N SER A 32 -6.10 0.05 12.75
CA SER A 32 -6.20 -1.39 12.93
C SER A 32 -6.87 -2.03 11.70
N GLY A 33 -6.18 -2.98 11.08
CA GLY A 33 -6.70 -3.67 9.89
C GLY A 33 -6.54 -2.91 8.58
N THR A 34 -5.71 -1.86 8.51
CA THR A 34 -5.34 -1.17 7.26
C THR A 34 -4.98 -2.15 6.14
N PHE A 35 -4.19 -3.18 6.45
CA PHE A 35 -3.83 -4.26 5.52
C PHE A 35 -4.91 -5.35 5.54
N GLY A 36 -6.07 -4.98 4.97
CA GLY A 36 -7.29 -5.78 4.98
C GLY A 36 -7.50 -6.62 3.71
N ILE A 37 -6.95 -6.21 2.57
CA ILE A 37 -7.25 -6.82 1.27
C ILE A 37 -6.39 -8.07 1.07
N PRO A 38 -6.97 -9.28 1.03
CA PRO A 38 -6.21 -10.51 0.84
C PRO A 38 -5.80 -10.69 -0.62
N LEU A 39 -4.51 -10.96 -0.84
CA LEU A 39 -3.90 -11.07 -2.16
C LEU A 39 -3.14 -12.39 -2.31
N SER A 40 -3.19 -12.97 -3.51
CA SER A 40 -2.31 -14.07 -3.90
C SER A 40 -2.02 -14.07 -5.40
N PRO A 41 -0.91 -14.69 -5.85
CA PRO A 41 -0.60 -14.80 -7.27
C PRO A 41 -1.66 -15.53 -8.10
N THR A 42 -2.50 -16.34 -7.45
CA THR A 42 -3.48 -17.23 -8.09
C THR A 42 -4.93 -16.82 -7.82
N ALA A 43 -5.17 -15.71 -7.10
CA ALA A 43 -6.49 -15.31 -6.61
C ALA A 43 -7.19 -16.39 -5.74
N ALA A 44 -6.42 -17.26 -5.09
CA ALA A 44 -6.92 -18.32 -4.21
C ALA A 44 -6.32 -18.20 -2.80
N GLU A 45 -7.04 -18.72 -1.81
CA GLU A 45 -6.53 -18.89 -0.44
C GLU A 45 -5.41 -19.95 -0.36
N PRO A 46 -4.49 -19.84 0.62
CA PRO A 46 -4.37 -18.75 1.59
C PRO A 46 -3.79 -17.47 0.96
N ALA A 47 -4.20 -16.31 1.48
CA ALA A 47 -3.53 -15.04 1.18
C ALA A 47 -2.03 -15.12 1.46
N THR A 48 -1.23 -14.77 0.46
CA THR A 48 0.24 -14.69 0.58
C THR A 48 0.69 -13.27 0.88
N HIS A 49 -0.16 -12.29 0.57
CA HIS A 49 0.07 -10.87 0.74
C HIS A 49 -1.22 -10.19 1.18
N TYR A 50 -1.05 -9.00 1.72
CA TYR A 50 -2.15 -8.08 2.01
C TYR A 50 -1.80 -6.69 1.50
N GLY A 51 -2.80 -5.92 1.11
CA GLY A 51 -2.56 -4.55 0.68
C GLY A 51 -3.62 -3.56 1.15
N CYS A 52 -3.31 -2.28 0.92
CA CYS A 52 -4.18 -1.15 1.22
C CYS A 52 -3.96 -0.02 0.21
N SER A 53 -4.98 0.83 0.07
CA SER A 53 -4.92 2.10 -0.67
C SER A 53 -5.45 3.19 0.23
N THR A 54 -4.60 4.11 0.67
CA THR A 54 -4.98 5.14 1.65
C THR A 54 -4.58 6.54 1.19
N ALA A 55 -5.40 7.53 1.51
CA ALA A 55 -5.02 8.93 1.36
C ALA A 55 -4.25 9.37 2.60
N SER A 56 -3.27 10.25 2.45
CA SER A 56 -2.47 10.68 3.60
C SER A 56 -2.07 12.15 3.51
N GLU A 57 -1.88 12.74 4.69
CA GLU A 57 -1.22 14.04 4.86
C GLU A 57 0.31 13.90 4.73
N PHE A 58 1.01 15.04 4.65
CA PHE A 58 2.48 15.06 4.63
C PHE A 58 3.09 14.34 5.83
N ALA A 59 2.63 14.63 7.05
CA ALA A 59 3.16 14.03 8.26
C ALA A 59 2.94 12.50 8.32
N MET A 60 1.76 12.04 7.89
CA MET A 60 1.48 10.61 7.78
C MET A 60 2.38 9.93 6.75
N ALA A 61 2.59 10.56 5.60
CA ALA A 61 3.49 10.03 4.57
C ALA A 61 4.92 9.93 5.11
N GLU A 62 5.46 10.96 5.76
CA GLU A 62 6.79 10.91 6.38
C GLU A 62 6.91 9.76 7.39
N ALA A 63 5.93 9.59 8.27
CA ALA A 63 5.90 8.48 9.22
C ALA A 63 5.87 7.10 8.55
N MET A 64 5.13 6.95 7.43
CA MET A 64 5.14 5.72 6.63
C MET A 64 6.53 5.43 6.03
N PHE A 65 7.26 6.45 5.59
CA PHE A 65 8.62 6.31 5.06
C PHE A 65 9.62 5.86 6.13
N GLU A 66 9.54 6.43 7.33
CA GLU A 66 10.42 6.06 8.45
C GLU A 66 10.20 4.62 8.92
N ALA A 67 8.98 4.08 8.77
CA ALA A 67 8.66 2.71 9.17
C ALA A 67 9.14 1.62 8.18
N GLN A 68 9.56 1.98 6.96
CA GLN A 68 9.92 1.01 5.91
C GLN A 68 11.02 0.01 6.31
N PRO A 69 12.11 0.40 7.01
CA PRO A 69 13.18 -0.54 7.38
C PRO A 69 12.72 -1.69 8.29
N VAL A 70 11.54 -1.55 8.91
CA VAL A 70 10.96 -2.57 9.80
C VAL A 70 10.30 -3.70 9.01
N LEU A 71 9.82 -3.42 7.78
CA LEU A 71 9.05 -4.36 6.97
C LEU A 71 9.88 -4.82 5.75
N SER A 72 10.49 -6.00 5.86
CA SER A 72 11.43 -6.51 4.85
C SER A 72 10.81 -6.77 3.47
N SER A 73 9.49 -6.96 3.39
CA SER A 73 8.77 -7.32 2.16
C SER A 73 7.88 -6.20 1.59
N VAL A 74 7.92 -5.00 2.17
CA VAL A 74 7.00 -3.93 1.78
C VAL A 74 7.25 -3.47 0.34
N LYS A 75 6.18 -3.40 -0.45
CA LYS A 75 6.17 -2.70 -1.75
C LYS A 75 5.20 -1.54 -1.63
N TRP A 76 5.63 -0.34 -2.00
CA TRP A 76 4.78 0.84 -1.94
C TRP A 76 4.96 1.75 -3.15
N TRP A 77 3.89 2.47 -3.45
CA TRP A 77 3.81 3.52 -4.44
C TRP A 77 3.10 4.72 -3.82
N ARG A 78 3.71 5.89 -3.87
CA ARG A 78 3.08 7.15 -3.46
C ARG A 78 2.71 7.94 -4.70
N LEU A 79 1.46 8.36 -4.75
CA LEU A 79 0.86 9.09 -5.86
C LEU A 79 0.39 10.46 -5.38
N GLU A 80 0.34 11.42 -6.30
CA GLU A 80 -0.39 12.66 -6.10
C GLU A 80 -1.90 12.36 -6.11
N ALA A 81 -2.61 12.75 -5.04
CA ALA A 81 -3.98 12.29 -4.80
C ALA A 81 -4.99 12.80 -5.84
N ALA A 82 -4.76 13.97 -6.43
CA ALA A 82 -5.72 14.61 -7.34
C ALA A 82 -5.68 14.00 -8.74
N SER A 83 -4.48 13.65 -9.22
CA SER A 83 -4.22 13.17 -10.58
C SER A 83 -3.95 11.66 -10.65
N GLY A 84 -3.53 11.05 -9.54
CA GLY A 84 -3.05 9.67 -9.51
C GLY A 84 -1.70 9.49 -10.22
N GLN A 85 -0.93 10.57 -10.39
CA GLN A 85 0.43 10.47 -10.91
C GLN A 85 1.37 9.91 -9.85
N LEU A 86 2.19 8.93 -10.23
CA LEU A 86 3.22 8.39 -9.37
C LEU A 86 4.26 9.47 -9.05
N ILE A 87 4.52 9.67 -7.77
CA ILE A 87 5.57 10.55 -7.28
C ILE A 87 6.84 9.72 -7.11
N ASP A 88 6.75 8.58 -6.42
CA ASP A 88 7.84 7.66 -6.16
C ASP A 88 7.34 6.27 -5.72
N SER A 89 8.25 5.30 -5.71
CA SER A 89 8.04 3.93 -5.25
C SER A 89 9.36 3.34 -4.75
N ASN A 90 9.30 2.25 -3.97
CA ASN A 90 10.49 1.43 -3.67
C ASN A 90 10.66 0.25 -4.62
N THR A 91 9.99 0.27 -5.77
CA THR A 91 10.01 -0.84 -6.74
C THR A 91 10.63 -0.38 -8.05
N LEU A 92 11.01 -1.33 -8.91
CA LEU A 92 11.47 -1.03 -10.27
C LEU A 92 10.30 -0.77 -11.24
N HIS A 93 9.05 -0.80 -10.76
CA HIS A 93 7.84 -0.65 -11.57
C HIS A 93 7.17 0.70 -11.34
N GLY A 94 6.86 1.37 -12.45
CA GLY A 94 6.27 2.71 -12.48
C GLY A 94 7.31 3.81 -12.57
N LEU A 95 7.04 4.80 -13.42
CA LEU A 95 7.90 5.97 -13.61
C LEU A 95 7.26 7.21 -12.98
N PRO A 96 8.03 8.08 -12.30
CA PRO A 96 7.51 9.35 -11.81
C PRO A 96 6.79 10.15 -12.91
N GLY A 97 5.62 10.70 -12.58
CA GLY A 97 4.74 11.43 -13.50
C GLY A 97 3.78 10.54 -14.31
N GLN A 98 3.96 9.21 -14.32
CA GLN A 98 3.01 8.29 -14.94
C GLN A 98 1.76 8.16 -14.07
N ARG A 99 0.56 8.10 -14.68
CA ARG A 99 -0.63 7.68 -13.95
C ARG A 99 -0.48 6.23 -13.49
N TRP A 100 -0.78 5.97 -12.23
CA TRP A 100 -0.63 4.67 -11.60
C TRP A 100 -1.86 4.33 -10.77
N THR A 101 -2.22 3.06 -10.72
CA THR A 101 -3.46 2.57 -10.09
C THR A 101 -3.19 1.36 -9.20
N TRP A 102 -4.21 0.96 -8.43
CA TRP A 102 -4.19 -0.28 -7.67
C TRP A 102 -3.92 -1.49 -8.56
N SER A 103 -4.62 -1.58 -9.70
CA SER A 103 -4.43 -2.64 -10.69
C SER A 103 -2.98 -2.68 -11.24
N ASP A 104 -2.36 -1.52 -11.50
CA ASP A 104 -0.95 -1.46 -11.94
C ASP A 104 0.01 -1.98 -10.86
N ALA A 105 -0.22 -1.61 -9.59
CA ALA A 105 0.57 -2.07 -8.45
C ALA A 105 0.46 -3.60 -8.25
N LEU A 106 -0.74 -4.15 -8.38
CA LEU A 106 -0.98 -5.59 -8.31
C LEU A 106 -0.28 -6.34 -9.45
N GLN A 107 -0.40 -5.83 -10.68
CA GLN A 107 0.30 -6.40 -11.83
C GLN A 107 1.82 -6.36 -11.65
N ALA A 108 2.37 -5.22 -11.19
CA ALA A 108 3.80 -5.09 -10.87
C ALA A 108 4.26 -6.06 -9.78
N ALA A 109 3.38 -6.44 -8.86
CA ALA A 109 3.66 -7.40 -7.80
C ALA A 109 3.38 -8.87 -8.19
N ASN A 110 2.80 -9.14 -9.37
CA ASN A 110 2.24 -10.43 -9.76
C ASN A 110 1.23 -10.97 -8.73
N LEU A 111 0.33 -10.10 -8.28
CA LEU A 111 -0.71 -10.41 -7.29
C LEU A 111 -2.10 -10.17 -7.86
N LEU A 112 -3.07 -10.90 -7.33
CA LEU A 112 -4.49 -10.77 -7.63
C LEU A 112 -5.27 -10.73 -6.30
N PRO A 113 -6.41 -10.02 -6.23
CA PRO A 113 -7.31 -10.10 -5.09
C PRO A 113 -7.95 -11.49 -4.98
N ILE A 114 -8.02 -12.03 -3.77
CA ILE A 114 -8.72 -13.32 -3.51
C ILE A 114 -10.25 -13.11 -3.51
N VAL A 115 -10.70 -11.95 -3.03
CA VAL A 115 -12.09 -11.49 -3.13
C VAL A 115 -12.11 -10.17 -3.88
N GLY A 116 -13.00 -10.09 -4.86
CA GLY A 116 -13.08 -8.95 -5.78
C GLY A 116 -13.66 -7.72 -5.10
N GLU A 117 -12.82 -6.72 -4.88
CA GLU A 117 -13.08 -5.31 -5.17
C GLU A 117 -11.76 -4.52 -5.05
N GLU A 118 -11.59 -3.50 -5.90
CA GLU A 118 -10.52 -2.52 -5.74
C GLU A 118 -10.81 -1.67 -4.48
N PRO A 119 -9.79 -1.28 -3.69
CA PRO A 119 -9.94 -0.38 -2.55
C PRO A 119 -10.18 1.09 -2.90
#